data_AF-A0A5S5DI38-F1
#
_entry.id   AF-A0A5S5DI38-F1
#
_cell.length_a   1.000
_cell.length_b   1.000
_cell.length_c   1.000
_cell.angle_alpha   90.00
_cell.angle_beta   90.00
_cell.angle_gamma   90.00
#
_symmetry.space_group_name_H-M   'P 1'
#
loop_
_entity.id
_entity.type
_entity.pdbx_description
1 polymer ?
#
loop_
_entity_poly.entity_id
_entity_poly.type
_entity_poly.pdbx_seq_one_letter_code
_entity_poly.pdbx_strand_id
1 'polypeptide(L)' 'MERLLKLLKEHKLLSAPAEKYTLLIDELGREHGALFFIEIAGRSYKIMLPSPHHETFLRNTSPTVQQLLHHKEAMLLK' A
#
# COMPACT_ATOMS: atom_id res chain seq x y z
N MET A 1 9.47 -9.09 1.59
CA MET A 1 8.02 -9.13 1.87
C MET A 1 7.65 -10.03 3.04
N GLU A 2 8.18 -11.26 3.14
CA GLU A 2 7.77 -12.25 4.16
C GLU A 2 7.87 -11.79 5.62
N ARG A 3 8.95 -11.08 5.99
CA ARG A 3 9.12 -10.56 7.37
C ARG A 3 8.08 -9.50 7.74
N LEU A 4 7.69 -8.66 6.77
CA LEU A 4 6.65 -7.66 6.95
C LEU A 4 5.28 -8.33 7.14
N LEU A 5 5.02 -9.39 6.37
CA LEU A 5 3.78 -10.16 6.44
C LEU A 5 3.60 -10.86 7.79
N LYS A 6 4.69 -11.40 8.37
CA LYS A 6 4.70 -11.93 9.75
C LYS A 6 4.36 -10.84 10.77
N LEU A 7 5.04 -9.69 10.72
CA LEU A 7 4.77 -8.57 11.62
C LEU A 7 3.33 -8.08 11.52
N LEU A 8 2.79 -7.94 10.31
CA LEU A 8 1.41 -7.53 10.10
C LEU A 8 0.40 -8.55 10.63
N LYS A 9 0.71 -9.84 10.51
CA LYS A 9 -0.11 -10.92 11.07
C LYS A 9 -0.10 -10.88 12.60
N GLU A 10 1.07 -10.69 13.21
CA GLU A 10 1.23 -10.57 14.66
C GLU A 10 0.48 -9.35 15.22
N HIS A 11 0.52 -8.22 14.51
CA HIS A 11 -0.17 -6.98 14.89
C HIS A 11 -1.62 -6.90 14.42
N LYS A 12 -2.18 -7.95 13.78
CA LYS A 12 -3.54 -7.98 13.19
C LYS A 12 -3.85 -6.82 12.23
N LEU A 13 -2.82 -6.23 11.62
CA LEU A 13 -2.94 -5.10 10.70
C LEU A 13 -3.20 -5.53 9.25
N LEU A 14 -3.15 -6.83 8.95
CA LEU A 14 -3.47 -7.37 7.62
C LEU A 14 -4.88 -7.00 7.15
N SER A 15 -5.86 -7.05 8.07
CA SER A 15 -7.25 -6.70 7.79
C SER A 15 -7.53 -5.20 7.94
N ALA A 16 -6.53 -4.39 8.31
CA ALA A 16 -6.71 -2.96 8.44
C ALA A 16 -6.91 -2.33 7.04
N PRO A 17 -7.75 -1.30 6.93
CA PRO A 17 -7.94 -0.60 5.67
C PRO A 17 -6.68 0.22 5.34
N ALA A 18 -6.27 0.17 4.07
CA ALA A 18 -5.09 0.87 3.55
C ALA A 18 -5.45 2.31 3.14
N GLU A 19 -5.92 3.11 4.11
CA GLU A 19 -6.46 4.45 3.85
C GLU A 19 -5.39 5.55 3.79
N LYS A 20 -4.26 5.34 4.46
CA LYS A 20 -3.14 6.29 4.45
C LYS A 20 -2.31 6.11 3.18
N TYR A 21 -2.60 6.91 2.16
CA TYR A 21 -1.81 6.94 0.92
C TYR A 21 -1.65 8.37 0.37
N THR A 22 -0.65 8.55 -0.47
CA THR A 22 -0.50 9.73 -1.33
C THR A 22 -0.47 9.30 -2.79
N LEU A 23 -1.12 10.06 -3.65
CA LEU A 23 -0.99 9.87 -5.10
C LEU A 23 0.35 10.44 -5.56
N LEU A 24 1.00 9.71 -6.48
CA LEU A 24 2.22 10.14 -7.15
C LEU A 24 1.79 10.77 -8.46
N ILE A 25 1.74 12.09 -8.49
CA ILE A 25 1.31 12.89 -9.64
C ILE A 25 2.51 13.69 -10.13
N ASP A 26 2.78 13.65 -11.43
CA ASP A 26 3.85 14.42 -12.07
C ASP A 26 3.43 15.87 -12.34
N GLU A 27 4.38 16.73 -12.71
CA GLU A 27 4.15 18.15 -13.04
C GLU A 27 3.12 18.34 -14.17
N LEU A 28 2.98 17.36 -15.05
CA LEU A 28 1.96 17.35 -16.12
C LEU A 28 0.58 16.84 -15.66
N GLY A 29 0.38 16.58 -14.36
CA GLY A 29 -0.88 16.07 -13.81
C GLY A 29 -1.13 14.59 -14.09
N ARG A 30 -0.09 13.83 -14.45
CA ARG A 30 -0.20 12.39 -14.74
C ARG A 30 -0.02 11.56 -13.47
N GLU A 31 -0.93 10.64 -13.21
CA GLU A 31 -0.84 9.71 -12.07
C GLU A 31 0.11 8.55 -12.39
N HIS A 32 1.22 8.47 -11.66
CA HIS A 32 2.22 7.41 -11.76
C HIS A 32 1.97 6.26 -10.79
N GLY A 33 1.13 6.46 -9.77
CA GLY A 33 0.78 5.44 -8.79
C GLY A 33 0.28 6.02 -7.46
N ALA A 34 0.13 5.16 -6.46
CA ALA A 34 -0.16 5.54 -5.09
C ALA A 34 0.91 4.98 -4.14
N LEU A 35 1.32 5.78 -3.17
CA LEU A 35 2.26 5.43 -2.12
C LEU A 35 1.50 5.30 -0.80
N PHE A 36 1.38 4.08 -0.30
CA PHE A 36 0.72 3.72 0.95
C PHE A 36 1.69 3.71 2.11
N PHE A 37 1.21 4.13 3.28
CA PHE A 37 1.99 4.19 4.51
C PHE A 37 1.38 3.24 5.54
N ILE A 38 2.15 2.24 5.95
CA ILE A 38 1.71 1.24 6.92
C ILE A 38 2.60 1.36 8.15
N GLU A 39 2.01 1.80 9.25
CA GLU A 39 2.69 1.93 10.53
C GLU A 39 2.52 0.66 11.36
N ILE A 40 3.64 0.05 11.76
CA ILE A 40 3.68 -1.18 12.55
C ILE A 40 4.70 -0.99 13.67
N ALA A 41 4.26 -1.07 14.92
CA ALA A 41 5.15 -1.01 16.09
C ALA A 41 6.17 0.15 16.06
N GLY A 42 5.73 1.34 15.62
CA GLY A 42 6.59 2.54 15.52
C GLY A 42 7.50 2.59 14.28
N ARG A 43 7.37 1.65 13.34
CA ARG A 43 8.05 1.68 12.05
C ARG A 43 7.04 1.94 10.93
N SER A 44 7.33 2.94 10.10
CA SER A 44 6.55 3.21 8.88
C SER A 44 7.14 2.43 7.71
N TYR A 45 6.31 1.63 7.06
CA TYR A 45 6.61 0.93 5.82
C TYR A 45 5.90 1.61 4.68
N LYS A 46 6.64 1.92 3.61
CA LYS A 46 6.11 2.59 2.43
C LYS A 46 5.88 1.56 1.33
N ILE A 47 4.69 1.47 0.79
CA ILE A 47 4.37 0.56 -0.31
C ILE A 47 3.87 1.36 -1.49
N MET A 48 4.58 1.28 -2.61
CA MET A 48 4.16 1.88 -3.85
C MET A 48 3.33 0.88 -4.66
N LEU A 49 2.21 1.35 -5.20
CA LEU A 49 1.43 0.65 -6.20
C LEU A 49 1.43 1.51 -7.48
N PRO A 50 2.05 1.08 -8.58
CA PRO A 50 2.14 1.89 -9.79
C PRO A 50 0.79 2.01 -10.51
N SER A 51 0.69 3.03 -11.37
CA SER A 51 -0.39 3.18 -12.35
C SER A 51 -0.34 2.07 -13.41
N PRO A 52 -1.49 1.53 -13.88
CA PRO A 52 -2.88 1.90 -13.54
C PRO A 52 -3.47 1.09 -12.36
N HIS A 53 -2.66 0.27 -11.70
CA HIS A 53 -3.14 -0.68 -10.69
C HIS A 53 -3.68 0.01 -9.44
N HIS A 54 -3.11 1.15 -9.06
CA HIS A 54 -3.60 1.94 -7.93
C HIS A 54 -5.04 2.42 -8.12
N GLU A 55 -5.46 2.77 -9.34
CA GLU A 55 -6.84 3.22 -9.60
C GLU A 55 -7.84 2.10 -9.32
N THR A 56 -7.53 0.88 -9.77
CA THR A 56 -8.38 -0.29 -9.52
C THR A 56 -8.43 -0.63 -8.04
N PHE A 57 -7.29 -0.49 -7.35
CA PHE A 57 -7.17 -0.76 -5.92
C PHE A 57 -7.95 0.27 -5.08
N LEU A 58 -7.89 1.55 -5.44
CA LEU A 58 -8.58 2.64 -4.76
C LEU A 58 -10.08 2.69 -5.08
N ARG A 59 -10.51 2.19 -6.25
CA ARG A 59 -11.94 2.00 -6.57
C ARG A 59 -12.61 0.95 -5.68
N ASN A 60 -11.85 0.07 -5.05
CA ASN A 60 -12.39 -0.87 -4.09
C ASN A 60 -12.77 -0.10 -2.81
N THR A 61 -13.99 -0.27 -2.29
CA THR A 61 -14.53 0.56 -1.20
C THR A 61 -13.75 0.42 0.12
N SER A 62 -13.02 -0.68 0.32
CA SER A 62 -12.23 -0.92 1.53
C SER A 62 -11.02 -1.79 1.22
N PRO A 63 -10.00 -1.25 0.53
CA PRO A 63 -8.81 -2.00 0.22
C PRO A 63 -8.03 -2.27 1.50
N THR A 64 -7.63 -3.51 1.74
CA THR A 64 -6.90 -3.89 2.95
C THR A 64 -5.39 -3.92 2.72
N VAL A 65 -4.61 -3.77 3.79
CA VAL A 65 -3.15 -3.91 3.76
C VAL A 65 -2.73 -5.28 3.22
N GLN A 66 -3.48 -6.35 3.54
CA GLN A 66 -3.23 -7.68 2.99
C GLN A 66 -3.38 -7.72 1.47
N GLN A 67 -4.44 -7.12 0.93
CA GLN A 67 -4.65 -7.06 -0.52
C GLN A 67 -3.56 -6.25 -1.21
N LEU A 68 -3.12 -5.15 -0.59
CA LEU A 68 -2.01 -4.35 -1.10
C LEU A 68 -0.73 -5.18 -1.19
N LEU A 69 -0.39 -5.93 -0.14
CA LEU A 69 0.82 -6.74 -0.08
C LEU A 69 0.81 -7.97 -0.98
N HIS A 70 -0.38 -8.51 -1.27
CA HIS A 70 -0.56 -9.61 -2.20
C HIS A 70 -0.66 -9.12 -3.66
N HIS A 71 -0.72 -7.81 -3.88
CA HIS A 71 -0.73 -7.27 -5.23
C HIS A 71 0.63 -7.49 -5.90
N LYS A 72 0.63 -8.10 -7.09
CA LYS A 72 1.88 -8.47 -7.80
C LYS A 72 2.80 -7.27 -8.06
N GLU A 73 2.18 -6.13 -8.40
CA GLU A 73 2.89 -4.89 -8.71
C GLU A 73 3.22 -4.02 -7.48
N ALA A 74 2.84 -4.44 -6.27
CA ALA A 74 3.14 -3.65 -5.08
C ALA A 74 4.63 -3.76 -4.72
N MET A 75 5.27 -2.61 -4.59
CA MET A 75 6.69 -2.50 -4.26
C MET A 75 6.87 -1.95 -2.85
N LEU A 76 7.53 -2.72 -1.99
CA LEU A 76 7.94 -2.23 -0.67
C LEU A 76 9.17 -1.33 -0.83
N LEU A 77 9.02 -0.06 -0.48
CA LEU A 77 10.10 0.90 -0.39
C LEU A 77 10.66 0.85 1.04
N LYS A 78 11.95 0.52 1.16
CA LYS A 78 12.70 0.48 2.43
C LYS A 78 13.26 1.84 2.81
#